data_AF-A0A8S2GE03-F1
#
_entry.id   AF-A0A8S2GE03-F1
#
_cell.length_a   1.000
_cell.length_b   1.000
_cell.length_c   1.000
_cell.angle_alpha   90.00
_cell.angle_beta   90.00
_cell.angle_gamma   90.00
#
_symmetry.space_group_name_H-M   'P 1'
#
loop_
_entity.id
_entity.type
_entity.pdbx_description
1 polymer ?
#
loop_
_entity_poly.entity_id
_entity_poly.type
_entity_poly.pdbx_seq_one_letter_code
_entity_poly.pdbx_strand_id
1 'polypeptide(L)'
;MRHSRVQDHKLEGELFTIAGRPAGATGDFWSSLKRIKDKDDLFEPFVQCSVCDRLFVYEPKNGTTTLSLHVQNCLKQEKTLKSQPPISTAMKTTTTINSDEKRSVTIACAKYCAFDLKSCNLVDDQGFQQLCQKLIDIGYKYGGVRSGLPNAKDFLPDPTNISRTVKQLAEQYRVKLKDLLQQDLKKIKLFGVTLDYWKNENENHLRCICHGINLVVHHSLSACLLIDQLITSCRVLSSHFKRCELNHLLPSTLKHDNDTRWNSIYEMMNSISINYKHIEGVLDGRGGDESEKLDNIGHQLVTQLCDVLLPFKLGSERFQADLEPTLHLVLPWITKLKQHCTKDKEGDLLPIIQLKKELSLKLDEKTYLTQIHYIATFLHPITKNLSQLSSTEREKVHVDIMAEFANENQDVRDSDDEKDEIEQYLKTKMKFTNEDKLLGWWKKHSLIYPQLSILAQTLFGVPSSSATAERVFSSSGRILEKRRQSLSGDTVDDLLFLRNFRKI
;
A
#
# COMPACT_ATOMS: atom_id res chain seq x y z
N MET A 1 69.22 -43.52 -13.83
CA MET A 1 69.27 -43.88 -15.27
C MET A 1 67.89 -43.60 -15.86
N ARG A 2 67.70 -42.50 -16.58
CA ARG A 2 67.65 -42.42 -18.05
C ARG A 2 66.63 -43.38 -18.72
N HIS A 3 65.49 -42.78 -19.10
CA HIS A 3 64.68 -42.87 -20.33
C HIS A 3 64.37 -44.21 -21.02
N SER A 4 63.09 -44.43 -21.32
CA SER A 4 62.50 -44.30 -22.68
C SER A 4 60.97 -44.17 -22.54
N ARG A 5 60.36 -43.03 -22.90
CA ARG A 5 59.62 -42.77 -24.16
C ARG A 5 58.96 -44.03 -24.75
N VAL A 6 57.64 -44.11 -24.59
CA VAL A 6 56.71 -44.72 -25.56
C VAL A 6 55.79 -43.59 -26.02
N GLN A 7 55.58 -43.57 -27.34
CA GLN A 7 55.09 -42.47 -28.14
C GLN A 7 53.61 -42.17 -27.87
N ASP A 8 53.30 -40.91 -27.56
CA ASP A 8 51.96 -40.36 -27.78
C ASP A 8 51.74 -40.28 -29.28
N HIS A 9 51.02 -41.25 -29.85
CA HIS A 9 50.26 -40.99 -31.06
C HIS A 9 49.12 -40.04 -30.67
N LYS A 10 49.38 -38.73 -30.74
CA LYS A 10 48.32 -37.72 -30.83
C LYS A 10 47.52 -38.00 -32.08
N LEU A 11 46.33 -38.57 -31.92
CA LEU A 11 45.30 -38.53 -32.96
C LEU A 11 44.79 -37.08 -33.03
N GLU A 12 45.37 -36.28 -33.92
CA GLU A 12 44.85 -34.95 -34.26
C GLU A 12 43.69 -35.11 -35.25
N GLY A 13 42.48 -35.29 -34.71
CA GLY A 13 41.24 -35.41 -35.46
C GLY A 13 40.03 -35.03 -34.60
N GLU A 14 39.00 -34.43 -35.21
CA GLU A 14 37.72 -34.21 -34.57
C GLU A 14 36.96 -35.53 -34.67
N LEU A 15 36.58 -36.10 -33.52
CA LEU A 15 35.89 -37.38 -33.45
C LEU A 15 34.38 -37.14 -33.59
N PHE A 16 33.76 -37.81 -34.56
CA PHE A 16 32.31 -37.71 -34.80
C PHE A 16 31.59 -38.95 -34.26
N THR A 17 30.48 -38.76 -33.57
CA THR A 17 29.71 -39.85 -32.97
C THR A 17 28.47 -40.19 -33.80
N ILE A 18 28.30 -41.47 -34.15
CA ILE A 18 27.14 -41.96 -34.94
C ILE A 18 26.40 -43.08 -34.17
N ALA A 19 25.07 -43.09 -34.25
CA ALA A 19 24.19 -43.98 -33.50
C ALA A 19 23.91 -45.36 -34.13
N GLY A 20 24.77 -45.85 -35.04
CA GLY A 20 24.57 -47.14 -35.72
C GLY A 20 25.30 -48.31 -35.02
N ARG A 21 24.62 -49.46 -34.83
CA ARG A 21 25.25 -50.68 -34.30
C ARG A 21 26.31 -51.25 -35.28
N PRO A 22 27.37 -51.93 -34.80
CA PRO A 22 28.33 -52.60 -35.68
C PRO A 22 27.65 -53.70 -36.53
N ALA A 23 28.06 -53.84 -37.79
CA ALA A 23 27.56 -54.90 -38.67
C ALA A 23 27.90 -56.28 -38.08
N GLY A 24 26.89 -57.14 -37.93
CA GLY A 24 27.04 -58.48 -37.34
C GLY A 24 26.97 -58.55 -35.80
N ALA A 25 26.84 -57.42 -35.10
CA ALA A 25 26.70 -57.41 -33.64
C ALA A 25 25.26 -57.75 -33.20
N THR A 26 25.13 -58.67 -32.25
CA THR A 26 23.86 -59.07 -31.62
C THR A 26 23.78 -58.55 -30.18
N GLY A 27 22.67 -57.91 -29.81
CA GLY A 27 22.42 -57.41 -28.45
C GLY A 27 21.76 -56.02 -28.41
N ASP A 28 20.71 -55.89 -27.59
CA ASP A 28 19.89 -54.66 -27.52
C ASP A 28 20.61 -53.49 -26.85
N PHE A 29 21.67 -53.75 -26.07
CA PHE A 29 22.47 -52.74 -25.39
C PHE A 29 23.19 -51.79 -26.36
N TRP A 30 23.38 -52.20 -27.63
CA TRP A 30 23.95 -51.35 -28.68
C TRP A 30 23.11 -50.11 -28.98
N SER A 31 21.82 -50.09 -28.64
CA SER A 31 20.97 -48.91 -28.75
C SER A 31 21.41 -47.74 -27.86
N SER A 32 22.14 -48.03 -26.78
CA SER A 32 22.64 -47.05 -25.80
C SER A 32 24.14 -46.76 -25.96
N LEU A 33 24.74 -47.19 -27.08
CA LEU A 33 26.13 -46.96 -27.42
C LEU A 33 26.22 -46.28 -28.79
N LYS A 34 27.10 -45.29 -28.91
CA LYS A 34 27.38 -44.60 -30.17
C LYS A 34 28.80 -44.94 -30.61
N ARG A 35 28.99 -45.24 -31.89
CA ARG A 35 30.31 -45.53 -32.48
C ARG A 35 31.01 -44.23 -32.84
N ILE A 36 32.34 -44.25 -32.75
CA ILE A 36 33.17 -43.10 -33.04
C ILE A 36 33.85 -43.29 -34.39
N LYS A 37 33.85 -42.24 -35.20
CA LYS A 37 34.61 -42.15 -36.44
C LYS A 37 35.62 -41.02 -36.39
N ASP A 38 36.69 -41.19 -37.15
CA ASP A 38 37.65 -40.15 -37.45
C ASP A 38 37.20 -39.27 -38.64
N LYS A 39 38.07 -38.34 -39.06
CA LYS A 39 37.81 -37.41 -40.17
C LYS A 39 37.76 -38.10 -41.55
N ASP A 40 38.29 -39.32 -41.67
CA ASP A 40 38.31 -40.11 -42.89
C ASP A 40 37.13 -41.09 -42.98
N ASP A 41 36.14 -40.91 -42.09
CA ASP A 41 34.91 -41.70 -41.97
C ASP A 41 35.15 -43.19 -41.61
N LEU A 42 36.34 -43.49 -41.07
CA LEU A 42 36.74 -44.80 -40.56
C LEU A 42 36.34 -44.93 -39.09
N PHE A 43 35.95 -46.14 -38.69
CA PHE A 43 35.54 -46.39 -37.32
C PHE A 43 36.74 -46.61 -36.41
N GLU A 44 36.83 -45.78 -35.39
CA GLU A 44 37.82 -45.89 -34.32
C GLU A 44 37.48 -47.06 -33.37
N PRO A 45 38.46 -47.63 -32.64
CA PRO A 45 38.24 -48.75 -31.72
C PRO A 45 37.61 -48.28 -30.41
N PHE A 46 36.67 -47.35 -30.46
CA PHE A 46 36.00 -46.77 -29.31
C PHE A 46 34.48 -46.65 -29.51
N VAL A 47 33.75 -46.80 -28.42
CA VAL A 47 32.30 -46.59 -28.34
C VAL A 47 31.98 -45.73 -27.12
N GLN A 48 30.98 -44.86 -27.24
CA GLN A 48 30.54 -43.96 -26.17
C GLN A 48 29.16 -44.37 -25.65
N CYS A 49 28.99 -44.42 -24.32
CA CYS A 49 27.68 -44.63 -23.71
C CYS A 49 26.82 -43.37 -23.79
N SER A 50 25.59 -43.47 -24.31
CA SER A 50 24.68 -42.32 -24.42
C SER A 50 24.02 -41.89 -23.10
N VAL A 51 24.23 -42.63 -22.01
CA VAL A 51 23.62 -42.39 -20.70
C VAL A 51 24.59 -41.65 -19.76
N CYS A 52 25.89 -41.94 -19.84
CA CYS A 52 26.92 -41.33 -18.97
C CYS A 52 28.10 -40.72 -19.73
N ASP A 53 28.06 -40.70 -21.07
CA ASP A 53 29.08 -40.16 -21.98
C ASP A 53 30.49 -40.76 -21.86
N ARG A 54 30.64 -41.87 -21.12
CA ARG A 54 31.93 -42.55 -20.94
C ARG A 54 32.33 -43.34 -22.19
N LEU A 55 33.62 -43.28 -22.51
CA LEU A 55 34.25 -43.97 -23.64
C LEU A 55 34.78 -45.35 -23.23
N PHE A 56 34.61 -46.32 -24.11
CA PHE A 56 35.11 -47.68 -23.96
C PHE A 56 35.83 -48.13 -25.22
N VAL A 57 36.91 -48.88 -25.05
CA VAL A 57 37.60 -49.53 -26.18
C VAL A 57 36.73 -50.68 -26.70
N TYR A 58 36.54 -50.75 -28.01
CA TYR A 58 35.84 -51.82 -28.69
C TYR A 58 36.58 -52.24 -29.96
N GLU A 59 37.02 -53.50 -29.98
CA GLU A 59 37.53 -54.15 -31.17
C GLU A 59 36.63 -55.36 -31.47
N PRO A 60 36.27 -55.62 -32.74
CA PRO A 60 35.36 -56.72 -33.10
C PRO A 60 35.79 -58.12 -32.63
N LYS A 61 37.09 -58.29 -32.34
CA LYS A 61 37.67 -59.56 -31.86
C LYS A 61 37.46 -59.79 -30.36
N ASN A 62 37.16 -58.74 -29.61
CA ASN A 62 37.01 -58.78 -28.16
C ASN A 62 35.52 -58.92 -27.79
N GLY A 63 35.22 -59.81 -26.83
CA GLY A 63 33.85 -60.05 -26.38
C GLY A 63 33.17 -58.78 -25.85
N THR A 64 31.86 -58.66 -26.04
CA THR A 64 31.07 -57.47 -25.71
C THR A 64 30.53 -57.45 -24.26
N THR A 65 30.92 -58.42 -23.44
CA THR A 65 30.39 -58.63 -22.08
C THR A 65 30.57 -57.41 -21.18
N THR A 66 31.73 -56.75 -21.23
CA THR A 66 32.03 -55.58 -20.40
C THR A 66 31.18 -54.37 -20.77
N LEU A 67 30.93 -54.17 -22.07
CA LEU A 67 30.08 -53.10 -22.59
C LEU A 67 28.62 -53.33 -22.19
N SER A 68 28.13 -54.56 -22.35
CA SER A 68 26.76 -54.94 -21.98
C SER A 68 26.51 -54.77 -20.48
N LEU A 69 27.43 -55.25 -19.63
CA LEU A 69 27.32 -55.11 -18.17
C LEU A 69 27.33 -53.63 -17.74
N HIS A 70 28.18 -52.81 -18.37
CA HIS A 70 28.18 -51.37 -18.13
C HIS A 70 26.84 -50.73 -18.49
N VAL A 71 26.33 -50.93 -19.70
CA VAL A 71 25.07 -50.32 -20.17
C VAL A 71 23.90 -50.73 -19.27
N GLN A 72 23.80 -51.99 -18.89
CA GLN A 72 22.76 -52.46 -17.97
C GLN A 72 22.81 -51.78 -16.60
N ASN A 73 24.01 -51.63 -16.02
CA ASN A 73 24.17 -50.96 -14.73
C ASN A 73 23.95 -49.45 -14.85
N CYS A 74 24.37 -48.85 -15.97
CA CYS A 74 24.20 -47.42 -16.23
C CYS A 74 22.72 -47.05 -16.40
N LEU A 75 21.95 -47.85 -17.15
CA LEU A 75 20.50 -47.68 -17.27
C LEU A 75 19.76 -47.91 -15.95
N LYS A 76 20.24 -48.84 -15.11
CA LYS A 76 19.70 -49.01 -13.74
C LYS A 76 19.96 -47.78 -12.87
N GLN A 77 21.14 -47.17 -12.97
CA GLN A 77 21.49 -45.93 -12.26
C GLN A 77 20.71 -44.72 -12.75
N GLU A 78 20.50 -44.58 -14.07
CA GLU A 78 19.68 -43.51 -14.63
C GLU A 78 18.21 -43.60 -14.18
N LYS A 79 17.65 -44.82 -14.11
CA LYS A 79 16.30 -45.04 -13.55
C LYS A 79 16.20 -44.70 -12.06
N THR A 80 17.28 -44.89 -11.30
CA THR A 80 17.33 -44.47 -9.88
C THR A 80 17.52 -42.96 -9.74
N LEU A 81 18.26 -42.31 -10.62
CA LEU A 81 18.44 -40.84 -10.64
C LEU A 81 17.17 -40.10 -11.08
N LYS A 82 16.43 -40.62 -12.07
CA LYS A 82 15.14 -40.04 -12.51
C LYS A 82 13.99 -40.24 -11.50
N SER A 83 14.14 -41.16 -10.54
CA SER A 83 13.18 -41.35 -9.44
C SER A 83 13.52 -40.54 -8.19
N GLN A 84 14.65 -39.83 -8.16
CA GLN A 84 14.95 -38.87 -7.11
C GLN A 84 14.36 -37.50 -7.45
N PRO A 85 13.62 -36.87 -6.52
CA PRO A 85 13.11 -35.52 -6.75
C PRO A 85 14.28 -34.52 -6.90
N PRO A 86 14.11 -33.46 -7.71
CA PRO A 86 15.14 -32.45 -7.88
C PRO A 86 15.52 -31.77 -6.55
N ILE A 87 16.77 -31.33 -6.41
CA ILE A 87 17.27 -30.62 -5.21
C ILE A 87 16.38 -29.43 -4.84
N SER A 88 15.76 -28.75 -5.82
CA SER A 88 14.81 -27.66 -5.57
C SER A 88 13.55 -28.09 -4.80
N THR A 89 13.15 -29.35 -4.91
CA THR A 89 12.05 -29.96 -4.14
C THR A 89 12.50 -30.32 -2.73
N ALA A 90 13.76 -30.74 -2.54
CA ALA A 90 14.34 -30.97 -1.21
C ALA A 90 14.65 -29.67 -0.45
N MET A 91 14.91 -28.57 -1.16
CA MET A 91 15.15 -27.25 -0.56
C MET A 91 13.86 -26.49 -0.22
N LYS A 92 12.71 -26.90 -0.76
CA LYS A 92 11.38 -26.40 -0.35
C LYS A 92 10.80 -27.26 0.77
N THR A 93 11.50 -27.41 1.88
CA THR A 93 10.89 -27.95 3.11
C THR A 93 10.07 -26.87 3.79
N THR A 94 8.90 -26.54 3.25
CA THR A 94 7.85 -25.94 4.08
C THR A 94 7.31 -27.07 4.94
N THR A 95 7.92 -27.30 6.11
CA THR A 95 7.42 -28.27 7.08
C THR A 95 6.01 -27.84 7.46
N THR A 96 4.99 -28.57 7.00
CA THR A 96 3.61 -28.31 7.37
C THR A 96 3.42 -28.72 8.83
N ILE A 97 3.30 -27.73 9.72
CA ILE A 97 2.94 -27.93 11.14
C ILE A 97 1.63 -28.74 11.19
N ASN A 98 1.59 -29.79 12.00
CA ASN A 98 0.42 -30.67 12.08
C ASN A 98 -0.79 -29.94 12.71
N SER A 99 -1.99 -30.52 12.57
CA SER A 99 -3.23 -29.89 13.06
C SER A 99 -3.25 -29.66 14.57
N ASP A 100 -2.65 -30.56 15.35
CA ASP A 100 -2.67 -30.51 16.80
C ASP A 100 -1.74 -29.42 17.33
N GLU A 101 -0.56 -29.28 16.74
CA GLU A 101 0.39 -28.19 17.00
C GLU A 101 -0.21 -26.84 16.62
N LYS A 102 -0.86 -26.74 15.46
CA LYS A 102 -1.59 -25.52 15.06
C LYS A 102 -2.68 -25.16 16.07
N ARG A 103 -3.47 -26.14 16.52
CA ARG A 103 -4.48 -25.94 17.56
C ARG A 103 -3.87 -25.49 18.88
N SER A 104 -2.72 -26.04 19.27
CA SER A 104 -1.98 -25.62 20.46
C SER A 104 -1.55 -24.15 20.39
N VAL A 105 -1.04 -23.70 19.24
CA VAL A 105 -0.70 -22.29 19.01
C VAL A 105 -1.95 -21.41 19.11
N THR A 106 -3.07 -21.83 18.50
CA THR A 106 -4.35 -21.10 18.62
C THR A 106 -4.80 -20.94 20.07
N ILE A 107 -4.71 -22.01 20.88
CA ILE A 107 -5.05 -21.96 22.30
C ILE A 107 -4.11 -21.02 23.07
N ALA A 108 -2.81 -21.03 22.77
CA ALA A 108 -1.85 -20.12 23.38
C ALA A 108 -2.17 -18.65 23.07
N CYS A 109 -2.47 -18.32 21.80
CA CYS A 109 -2.91 -16.99 21.40
C CYS A 109 -4.22 -16.59 22.10
N ALA A 110 -5.20 -17.50 22.16
CA ALA A 110 -6.47 -17.22 22.84
C ALA A 110 -6.28 -16.94 24.33
N LYS A 111 -5.41 -17.69 25.01
CA LYS A 111 -5.03 -17.42 26.41
C LYS A 111 -4.35 -16.07 26.57
N TYR A 112 -3.42 -15.71 25.69
CA TYR A 112 -2.77 -14.40 25.71
C TYR A 112 -3.79 -13.26 25.55
N CYS A 113 -4.69 -13.36 24.57
CA CYS A 113 -5.75 -12.37 24.37
C CYS A 113 -6.70 -12.28 25.57
N ALA A 114 -7.13 -13.41 26.13
CA ALA A 114 -8.08 -13.43 27.23
C ALA A 114 -7.48 -13.00 28.57
N PHE A 115 -6.27 -13.47 28.91
CA PHE A 115 -5.65 -13.25 30.21
C PHE A 115 -4.99 -11.87 30.30
N ASP A 116 -4.43 -11.37 29.20
CA ASP A 116 -3.76 -10.06 29.14
C ASP A 116 -4.62 -8.98 28.47
N LEU A 117 -5.89 -9.28 28.20
CA LEU A 117 -6.88 -8.39 27.57
C LEU A 117 -6.34 -7.76 26.28
N LYS A 118 -5.75 -8.59 25.41
CA LYS A 118 -5.22 -8.15 24.11
C LYS A 118 -6.24 -8.39 22.99
N SER A 119 -6.14 -7.57 21.95
CA SER A 119 -6.95 -7.73 20.74
C SER A 119 -6.67 -9.06 20.05
N CYS A 120 -7.70 -9.77 19.61
CA CYS A 120 -7.55 -10.98 18.80
C CYS A 120 -6.85 -10.72 17.45
N ASN A 121 -6.88 -9.47 16.96
CA ASN A 121 -6.24 -9.09 15.70
C ASN A 121 -4.70 -8.96 15.82
N LEU A 122 -4.14 -9.08 17.03
CA LEU A 122 -2.70 -9.02 17.26
C LEU A 122 -1.91 -10.00 16.39
N VAL A 123 -2.47 -11.19 16.12
CA VAL A 123 -1.78 -12.23 15.32
C VAL A 123 -1.51 -11.77 13.88
N ASP A 124 -2.25 -10.79 13.38
CA ASP A 124 -2.06 -10.17 12.08
C ASP A 124 -1.03 -9.02 12.11
N ASP A 125 -0.64 -8.56 13.31
CA ASP A 125 0.35 -7.49 13.44
C ASP A 125 1.75 -7.99 13.06
N GLN A 126 2.32 -7.38 12.03
CA GLN A 126 3.65 -7.74 11.54
C GLN A 126 4.75 -7.65 12.63
N GLY A 127 4.62 -6.74 13.60
CA GLY A 127 5.58 -6.64 14.72
C GLY A 127 5.53 -7.85 15.65
N PHE A 128 4.33 -8.36 15.94
CA PHE A 128 4.13 -9.58 16.72
C PHE A 128 4.65 -10.80 15.95
N GLN A 129 4.37 -10.89 14.65
CA GLN A 129 4.90 -11.95 13.79
C GLN A 129 6.43 -11.98 13.75
N GLN A 130 7.08 -10.80 13.67
CA GLN A 130 8.55 -10.69 13.72
C GLN A 130 9.12 -11.14 15.08
N LEU A 131 8.47 -10.79 16.18
CA LEU A 131 8.85 -11.27 17.52
C LEU A 131 8.74 -12.80 17.60
N CYS A 132 7.61 -13.37 17.17
CA CYS A 132 7.40 -14.81 17.13
C CYS A 132 8.48 -15.51 16.28
N GLN A 133 8.79 -14.98 15.10
CA GLN A 133 9.85 -15.52 14.26
C GLN A 133 11.21 -15.51 14.97
N LYS A 134 11.55 -14.43 15.70
CA LYS A 134 12.80 -14.37 16.48
C LYS A 134 12.83 -15.42 17.60
N LEU A 135 11.72 -15.66 18.28
CA LEU A 135 11.62 -16.71 19.29
C LEU A 135 11.80 -18.10 18.67
N ILE A 136 11.22 -18.34 17.48
CA ILE A 136 11.38 -19.58 16.73
C ILE A 136 12.83 -19.78 16.30
N ASP A 137 13.49 -18.76 15.73
CA ASP A 137 14.88 -18.82 15.29
C ASP A 137 15.82 -19.17 16.47
N ILE A 138 15.56 -18.59 17.65
CA ILE A 138 16.32 -18.86 18.88
C ILE A 138 16.05 -20.29 19.37
N GLY A 139 14.78 -20.71 19.40
CA GLY A 139 14.39 -22.07 19.77
C GLY A 139 14.97 -23.13 18.84
N TYR A 140 15.09 -22.82 17.54
CA TYR A 140 15.77 -23.66 16.57
C TYR A 140 17.29 -23.73 16.84
N LYS A 141 17.93 -22.58 17.05
CA LYS A 141 19.38 -22.48 17.27
C LYS A 141 19.86 -23.24 18.51
N TYR A 142 19.12 -23.14 19.61
CA TYR A 142 19.57 -23.68 20.89
C TYR A 142 18.84 -24.95 21.30
N GLY A 143 17.85 -25.42 20.54
CA GLY A 143 16.95 -26.53 20.91
C GLY A 143 15.87 -26.08 21.90
N GLY A 144 14.69 -26.71 21.90
CA GLY A 144 13.61 -26.36 22.86
C GLY A 144 13.99 -26.60 24.33
N VAL A 145 13.03 -26.52 25.24
CA VAL A 145 13.21 -26.64 26.72
C VAL A 145 14.16 -27.78 27.20
N ARG A 146 14.33 -28.85 26.41
CA ARG A 146 15.21 -29.99 26.70
C ARG A 146 16.72 -29.74 26.51
N SER A 147 17.14 -28.60 25.95
CA SER A 147 18.55 -28.28 25.65
C SER A 147 19.17 -27.18 26.51
N GLY A 148 18.47 -26.73 27.57
CA GLY A 148 18.98 -25.70 28.49
C GLY A 148 18.58 -24.25 28.16
N LEU A 149 17.60 -24.05 27.27
CA LEU A 149 17.04 -22.72 27.01
C LEU A 149 16.29 -22.21 28.27
N PRO A 150 16.58 -20.98 28.75
CA PRO A 150 15.88 -20.40 29.90
C PRO A 150 14.37 -20.33 29.63
N ASN A 151 13.57 -20.46 30.69
CA ASN A 151 12.12 -20.29 30.58
C ASN A 151 11.78 -18.85 30.15
N ALA A 152 10.54 -18.61 29.71
CA ALA A 152 10.13 -17.31 29.19
C ALA A 152 10.36 -16.14 30.17
N LYS A 153 10.28 -16.38 31.49
CA LYS A 153 10.50 -15.35 32.52
C LYS A 153 11.96 -14.92 32.58
N ASP A 154 12.89 -15.85 32.42
CA ASP A 154 14.33 -15.57 32.47
C ASP A 154 14.86 -15.09 31.10
N PHE A 155 14.17 -15.45 30.02
CA PHE A 155 14.53 -15.04 28.65
C PHE A 155 14.01 -13.64 28.27
N LEU A 156 12.77 -13.31 28.64
CA LEU A 156 12.15 -12.05 28.22
C LEU A 156 12.72 -10.86 29.01
N PRO A 157 13.00 -9.73 28.35
CA PRO A 157 13.54 -8.55 29.02
C PRO A 157 12.49 -7.87 29.90
N ASP A 158 12.96 -7.24 30.99
CA ASP A 158 12.16 -6.35 31.83
C ASP A 158 11.59 -5.15 31.02
N PRO A 159 10.36 -4.67 31.31
CA PRO A 159 9.76 -3.52 30.62
C PRO A 159 10.65 -2.27 30.57
N THR A 160 11.47 -2.03 31.59
CA THR A 160 12.42 -0.90 31.64
C THR A 160 13.49 -1.06 30.56
N ASN A 161 13.98 -2.27 30.31
CA ASN A 161 14.95 -2.52 29.25
C ASN A 161 14.32 -2.34 27.87
N ILE A 162 13.06 -2.72 27.70
CA ILE A 162 12.30 -2.45 26.46
C ILE A 162 12.20 -0.93 26.25
N SER A 163 11.78 -0.17 27.25
CA SER A 163 11.69 1.30 27.17
C SER A 163 13.02 1.95 26.81
N ARG A 164 14.13 1.55 27.46
CA ARG A 164 15.48 2.04 27.11
C ARG A 164 15.87 1.69 25.67
N THR A 165 15.55 0.47 25.22
CA THR A 165 15.85 0.01 23.86
C THR A 165 15.05 0.81 22.84
N VAL A 166 13.78 1.11 23.10
CA VAL A 166 12.94 1.97 22.26
C VAL A 166 13.59 3.34 22.09
N LYS A 167 14.04 3.98 23.17
CA LYS A 167 14.73 5.28 23.12
C LYS A 167 16.01 5.22 22.29
N GLN A 168 16.85 4.20 22.52
CA GLN A 168 18.09 4.01 21.75
C GLN A 168 17.81 3.79 20.26
N LEU A 169 16.80 2.99 19.94
CA LEU A 169 16.41 2.70 18.56
C LEU A 169 15.87 3.96 17.89
N ALA A 170 15.01 4.74 18.57
CA ALA A 170 14.49 5.99 18.08
C ALA A 170 15.62 6.97 17.75
N GLU A 171 16.60 7.13 18.65
CA GLU A 171 17.76 8.00 18.40
C GLU A 171 18.60 7.55 17.20
N GLN A 172 18.88 6.25 17.10
CA GLN A 172 19.60 5.69 15.94
C GLN A 172 18.88 6.00 14.62
N TYR A 173 17.56 5.87 14.58
CA TYR A 173 16.78 6.17 13.38
C TYR A 173 16.63 7.68 13.11
N ARG A 174 16.59 8.53 14.15
CA ARG A 174 16.63 10.00 13.98
C ARG A 174 17.93 10.45 13.33
N VAL A 175 19.07 9.93 13.78
CA VAL A 175 20.38 10.21 13.17
C VAL A 175 20.39 9.77 11.71
N LYS A 176 19.97 8.53 11.41
CA LYS A 176 19.86 8.03 10.02
C LYS A 176 18.97 8.93 9.15
N LEU A 177 17.81 9.35 9.67
CA LEU A 177 16.89 10.22 8.94
C LEU A 177 17.51 11.59 8.69
N LYS A 178 18.17 12.18 9.69
CA LYS A 178 18.86 13.46 9.58
C LYS A 178 19.93 13.41 8.49
N ASP A 179 20.71 12.33 8.44
CA ASP A 179 21.76 12.15 7.44
C ASP A 179 21.16 11.99 6.03
N LEU A 180 20.09 11.20 5.90
CA LEU A 180 19.37 11.02 4.62
C LEU A 180 18.80 12.34 4.09
N LEU A 181 18.21 13.14 4.97
CA LEU A 181 17.55 14.39 4.60
C LEU A 181 18.51 15.58 4.52
N GLN A 182 19.76 15.46 4.96
CA GLN A 182 20.65 16.62 5.12
C GLN A 182 20.90 17.39 3.82
N GLN A 183 21.00 16.69 2.69
CA GLN A 183 21.19 17.32 1.38
C GLN A 183 19.91 17.98 0.87
N ASP A 184 18.76 17.35 1.11
CA ASP A 184 17.46 17.84 0.67
C ASP A 184 16.98 19.01 1.53
N LEU A 185 17.19 18.98 2.85
CA LEU A 185 16.88 20.08 3.77
C LEU A 185 17.66 21.36 3.48
N LYS A 186 18.83 21.27 2.83
CA LYS A 186 19.56 22.45 2.35
C LYS A 186 18.93 23.08 1.10
N LYS A 187 18.17 22.30 0.33
CA LYS A 187 17.51 22.75 -0.91
C LYS A 187 16.07 23.17 -0.68
N ILE A 188 15.40 22.53 0.29
CA ILE A 188 14.01 22.78 0.64
C ILE A 188 13.93 24.13 1.37
N LYS A 189 13.26 25.09 0.74
CA LYS A 189 13.04 26.43 1.32
C LYS A 189 11.85 26.47 2.29
N LEU A 190 10.91 25.52 2.18
CA LEU A 190 9.68 25.51 2.97
C LEU A 190 9.25 24.06 3.31
N PHE A 191 8.75 23.86 4.53
CA PHE A 191 8.25 22.57 4.99
C PHE A 191 6.83 22.73 5.55
N GLY A 192 5.95 21.78 5.22
CA GLY A 192 4.60 21.73 5.77
C GLY A 192 4.57 20.95 7.07
N VAL A 193 3.93 21.49 8.10
CA VAL A 193 3.64 20.76 9.35
C VAL A 193 2.14 20.77 9.58
N THR A 194 1.54 19.60 9.72
CA THR A 194 0.15 19.48 10.18
C THR A 194 0.11 19.60 11.68
N LEU A 195 -0.68 20.55 12.19
CA LEU A 195 -0.95 20.72 13.60
C LEU A 195 -2.42 20.37 13.89
N ASP A 196 -2.66 19.79 15.06
CA ASP A 196 -4.01 19.58 15.62
C ASP A 196 -4.19 20.57 16.79
N TYR A 197 -4.20 21.87 16.46
CA TYR A 197 -4.32 22.97 17.44
C TYR A 197 -5.00 24.20 16.84
N TRP A 198 -5.70 24.98 17.68
CA TRP A 198 -6.68 25.99 17.26
C TRP A 198 -6.41 27.43 17.74
N LYS A 199 -5.16 27.82 18.00
CA LYS A 199 -4.87 29.23 18.35
C LYS A 199 -4.25 30.04 17.22
N ASN A 200 -4.77 31.27 17.15
CA ASN A 200 -4.36 32.50 16.49
C ASN A 200 -3.62 32.37 15.16
N GLU A 201 -4.32 32.85 14.14
CA GLU A 201 -3.90 33.03 12.76
C GLU A 201 -2.63 33.87 12.69
N ASN A 202 -1.48 33.20 12.67
CA ASN A 202 -0.28 33.76 12.07
C ASN A 202 -0.40 33.65 10.54
N GLU A 203 0.23 34.55 9.79
CA GLU A 203 0.15 34.63 8.31
C GLU A 203 0.57 33.33 7.59
N ASN A 204 1.32 32.45 8.27
CA ASN A 204 1.81 31.17 7.72
C ASN A 204 0.93 29.94 8.07
N HIS A 205 -0.31 30.14 8.53
CA HIS A 205 -1.21 29.04 8.90
C HIS A 205 -2.21 28.69 7.77
N LEU A 206 -2.09 27.48 7.22
CA LEU A 206 -3.08 26.94 6.28
C LEU A 206 -4.22 26.25 7.01
N ARG A 207 -5.47 26.68 6.76
CA ARG A 207 -6.65 26.02 7.32
C ARG A 207 -6.85 24.63 6.72
N CYS A 208 -7.23 23.67 7.57
CA CYS A 208 -7.58 22.32 7.14
C CYS A 208 -8.86 22.33 6.27
N ILE A 209 -8.73 21.92 5.00
CA ILE A 209 -9.86 21.89 4.06
C ILE A 209 -10.91 20.85 4.48
N CYS A 210 -10.49 19.70 5.02
CA CYS A 210 -11.42 18.69 5.54
C CYS A 210 -12.25 19.23 6.71
N HIS A 211 -11.65 20.03 7.59
CA HIS A 211 -12.39 20.68 8.67
C HIS A 211 -13.40 21.69 8.12
N GLY A 212 -13.00 22.50 7.12
CA GLY A 212 -13.89 23.39 6.40
C GLY A 212 -15.09 22.65 5.82
N ILE A 213 -14.88 21.56 5.07
CA ILE A 213 -15.95 20.74 4.49
C ILE A 213 -16.83 20.10 5.57
N ASN A 214 -16.25 19.67 6.69
CA ASN A 214 -17.03 19.15 7.81
C ASN A 214 -18.01 20.20 8.34
N LEU A 215 -17.55 21.45 8.53
CA LEU A 215 -18.43 22.55 8.94
C LEU A 215 -19.47 22.89 7.88
N VAL A 216 -19.10 22.90 6.59
CA VAL A 216 -20.05 23.10 5.47
C VAL A 216 -21.19 22.11 5.57
N VAL A 217 -20.89 20.81 5.58
CA VAL A 217 -21.92 19.78 5.52
C VAL A 217 -22.74 19.77 6.81
N HIS A 218 -22.11 19.81 7.98
CA HIS A 218 -22.86 19.79 9.25
C HIS A 218 -23.81 20.99 9.36
N HIS A 219 -23.33 22.21 9.12
CA HIS A 219 -24.18 23.39 9.24
C HIS A 219 -25.29 23.39 8.20
N SER A 220 -25.02 22.95 6.96
CA SER A 220 -26.06 22.88 5.92
C SER A 220 -27.13 21.83 6.21
N LEU A 221 -26.77 20.67 6.78
CA LEU A 221 -27.74 19.65 7.17
C LEU A 221 -28.63 20.14 8.32
N SER A 222 -28.06 20.79 9.34
CA SER A 222 -28.81 21.33 10.48
C SER A 222 -29.63 22.57 10.15
N ALA A 223 -29.37 23.24 9.02
CA ALA A 223 -30.16 24.40 8.58
C ALA A 223 -31.55 24.02 8.03
N CYS A 224 -31.76 22.75 7.63
CA CYS A 224 -33.04 22.28 7.10
C CYS A 224 -33.72 21.32 8.09
N LEU A 225 -34.80 21.77 8.73
CA LEU A 225 -35.52 21.01 9.76
C LEU A 225 -35.96 19.62 9.28
N LEU A 226 -36.46 19.50 8.04
CA LEU A 226 -36.90 18.22 7.48
C LEU A 226 -35.74 17.23 7.33
N ILE A 227 -34.54 17.71 6.95
CA ILE A 227 -33.35 16.87 6.82
C ILE A 227 -32.83 16.48 8.20
N ASP A 228 -32.82 17.40 9.16
CA ASP A 228 -32.39 17.12 10.53
C ASP A 228 -33.28 16.07 11.23
N GLN A 229 -34.60 16.17 11.02
CA GLN A 229 -35.59 15.17 11.48
C GLN A 229 -35.41 13.81 10.79
N LEU A 230 -35.14 13.80 9.47
CA LEU A 230 -34.82 12.58 8.74
C LEU A 230 -33.57 11.90 9.30
N ILE A 231 -32.48 12.64 9.52
CA ILE A 231 -31.24 12.12 10.07
C ILE A 231 -31.50 11.52 11.45
N THR A 232 -32.24 12.23 12.30
CA THR A 232 -32.64 11.74 13.63
C THR A 232 -33.43 10.43 13.54
N SER A 233 -34.36 10.32 12.60
CA SER A 233 -35.12 9.09 12.36
C SER A 233 -34.22 7.93 11.89
N CYS A 234 -33.26 8.20 10.99
CA CYS A 234 -32.24 7.24 10.59
C CYS A 234 -31.40 6.72 11.76
N ARG A 235 -31.03 7.59 12.73
CA ARG A 235 -30.31 7.18 13.95
C ARG A 235 -31.13 6.23 14.82
N VAL A 236 -32.41 6.54 15.00
CA VAL A 236 -33.34 5.71 15.78
C VAL A 236 -33.49 4.35 15.12
N LEU A 237 -33.70 4.31 13.80
CA LEU A 237 -33.83 3.07 13.03
C LEU A 237 -32.56 2.20 13.13
N SER A 238 -31.39 2.78 12.87
CA SER A 238 -30.12 2.06 12.96
C SER A 238 -29.90 1.50 14.37
N SER A 239 -30.16 2.32 15.41
CA SER A 239 -30.09 1.93 16.84
C SER A 239 -31.01 0.76 17.18
N HIS A 240 -32.21 0.74 16.60
CA HIS A 240 -33.17 -0.35 16.76
C HIS A 240 -32.65 -1.66 16.16
N PHE A 241 -32.18 -1.62 14.91
CA PHE A 241 -31.63 -2.81 14.22
C PHE A 241 -30.43 -3.42 14.94
N LYS A 242 -29.59 -2.59 15.56
CA LYS A 242 -28.49 -3.07 16.40
C LYS A 242 -28.97 -3.68 17.71
N ARG A 243 -29.91 -3.03 18.41
CA ARG A 243 -30.42 -3.49 19.71
C ARG A 243 -31.21 -4.79 19.61
N CYS A 244 -31.99 -4.94 18.55
CA CYS A 244 -32.78 -6.13 18.28
C CYS A 244 -32.03 -7.18 17.45
N GLU A 245 -30.72 -6.96 17.22
CA GLU A 245 -29.83 -7.86 16.47
C GLU A 245 -30.31 -8.21 15.05
N LEU A 246 -31.08 -7.33 14.41
CA LEU A 246 -31.74 -7.59 13.11
C LEU A 246 -30.83 -7.46 11.89
N ASN A 247 -29.58 -7.02 12.10
CA ASN A 247 -28.63 -6.80 11.00
C ASN A 247 -28.31 -8.07 10.20
N HIS A 248 -28.47 -9.26 10.78
CA HIS A 248 -28.25 -10.54 10.07
C HIS A 248 -29.33 -10.84 9.03
N LEU A 249 -30.48 -10.16 9.09
CA LEU A 249 -31.58 -10.29 8.13
C LEU A 249 -31.40 -9.38 6.90
N LEU A 250 -30.39 -8.53 6.90
CA LEU A 250 -30.12 -7.58 5.82
C LEU A 250 -28.93 -8.05 4.97
N PRO A 251 -28.92 -7.73 3.65
CA PRO A 251 -27.77 -7.99 2.78
C PRO A 251 -26.48 -7.35 3.28
N SER A 252 -26.58 -6.19 3.93
CA SER A 252 -25.45 -5.50 4.55
C SER A 252 -25.85 -4.82 5.86
N THR A 253 -24.93 -4.77 6.82
CA THR A 253 -25.15 -4.20 8.15
C THR A 253 -25.40 -2.70 8.09
N LEU A 254 -26.43 -2.22 8.79
CA LEU A 254 -26.68 -0.79 8.95
C LEU A 254 -25.54 -0.16 9.75
N LYS A 255 -25.08 0.99 9.27
CA LYS A 255 -24.03 1.77 9.93
C LYS A 255 -24.66 2.69 10.97
N HIS A 256 -23.91 2.98 12.02
CA HIS A 256 -24.25 4.00 13.00
C HIS A 256 -23.36 5.22 12.78
N ASP A 257 -23.92 6.40 12.97
CA ASP A 257 -23.11 7.60 13.03
C ASP A 257 -22.43 7.72 14.40
N ASN A 258 -21.22 8.29 14.40
CA ASN A 258 -20.54 8.74 15.61
C ASN A 258 -20.45 10.27 15.48
N ASP A 259 -21.05 11.00 16.42
CA ASP A 259 -21.33 12.46 16.37
C ASP A 259 -20.17 13.38 15.93
N THR A 260 -18.93 12.89 15.95
CA THR A 260 -17.73 13.68 15.65
C THR A 260 -17.48 14.02 14.17
N ARG A 261 -18.06 13.31 13.17
CA ARG A 261 -17.78 13.57 11.74
C ARG A 261 -18.97 13.30 10.83
N TRP A 262 -19.25 14.21 9.89
CA TRP A 262 -20.39 14.11 8.97
C TRP A 262 -20.34 12.86 8.08
N ASN A 263 -19.14 12.33 7.76
CA ASN A 263 -18.97 11.12 6.96
C ASN A 263 -19.77 9.94 7.55
N SER A 264 -19.84 9.80 8.87
CA SER A 264 -20.60 8.69 9.46
C SER A 264 -22.12 8.87 9.34
N ILE A 265 -22.60 10.12 9.26
CA ILE A 265 -24.01 10.41 8.93
C ILE A 265 -24.31 9.92 7.52
N TYR A 266 -23.43 10.22 6.55
CA TYR A 266 -23.55 9.69 5.18
C TYR A 266 -23.57 8.16 5.17
N GLU A 267 -22.64 7.49 5.84
CA GLU A 267 -22.56 6.02 5.81
C GLU A 267 -23.81 5.36 6.41
N MET A 268 -24.37 5.94 7.47
CA MET A 268 -25.64 5.51 8.05
C MET A 268 -26.77 5.64 7.02
N MET A 269 -26.98 6.83 6.47
CA MET A 269 -28.05 7.10 5.50
C MET A 269 -27.91 6.24 4.24
N ASN A 270 -26.69 6.09 3.72
CA ASN A 270 -26.41 5.27 2.54
C ASN A 270 -26.67 3.78 2.83
N SER A 271 -26.31 3.28 4.02
CA SER A 271 -26.63 1.91 4.41
C SER A 271 -28.14 1.68 4.52
N ILE A 272 -28.91 2.66 4.98
CA ILE A 272 -30.38 2.58 5.04
C ILE A 272 -30.97 2.63 3.62
N SER A 273 -30.52 3.56 2.77
CA SER A 273 -30.97 3.71 1.38
C SER A 273 -30.77 2.42 0.59
N ILE A 274 -29.58 1.81 0.64
CA ILE A 274 -29.27 0.56 -0.07
C ILE A 274 -30.14 -0.61 0.41
N ASN A 275 -30.40 -0.69 1.71
CA ASN A 275 -31.17 -1.79 2.30
C ASN A 275 -32.67 -1.47 2.44
N TYR A 276 -33.17 -0.34 1.92
CA TYR A 276 -34.48 0.21 2.28
C TYR A 276 -35.62 -0.80 2.14
N LYS A 277 -35.69 -1.51 1.00
CA LYS A 277 -36.73 -2.52 0.74
C LYS A 277 -36.63 -3.77 1.62
N HIS A 278 -35.42 -4.13 2.03
CA HIS A 278 -35.23 -5.25 2.98
C HIS A 278 -35.64 -4.82 4.40
N ILE A 279 -35.33 -3.58 4.79
CA ILE A 279 -35.76 -3.01 6.07
C ILE A 279 -37.29 -3.00 6.15
N GLU A 280 -37.96 -2.50 5.10
CA GLU A 280 -39.43 -2.49 4.97
C GLU A 280 -40.00 -3.90 5.20
N GLY A 281 -39.51 -4.90 4.47
CA GLY A 281 -39.98 -6.29 4.65
C GLY A 281 -39.71 -6.89 6.04
N VAL A 282 -38.59 -6.55 6.69
CA VAL A 282 -38.27 -7.02 8.05
C VAL A 282 -39.20 -6.41 9.08
N LEU A 283 -39.50 -5.11 8.96
CA LEU A 283 -40.40 -4.41 9.90
C LEU A 283 -41.85 -4.88 9.71
N ASP A 284 -42.31 -4.98 8.46
CA ASP A 284 -43.65 -5.47 8.14
C ASP A 284 -43.87 -6.91 8.61
N GLY A 285 -42.86 -7.78 8.48
CA GLY A 285 -42.91 -9.15 8.96
C GLY A 285 -42.99 -9.30 10.49
N ARG A 286 -42.61 -8.26 11.25
CA ARG A 286 -42.71 -8.24 12.72
C ARG A 286 -44.04 -7.68 13.20
N GLY A 287 -44.70 -6.83 12.40
CA GLY A 287 -46.01 -6.24 12.69
C GLY A 287 -46.02 -5.22 13.83
N GLY A 288 -47.20 -4.65 14.10
CA GLY A 288 -47.40 -3.61 15.11
C GLY A 288 -46.74 -2.27 14.74
N ASP A 289 -46.38 -1.47 15.74
CA ASP A 289 -45.76 -0.13 15.60
C ASP A 289 -44.28 -0.20 15.09
N GLU A 290 -43.86 -1.34 14.55
CA GLU A 290 -42.54 -1.54 13.93
C GLU A 290 -42.46 -0.87 12.55
N SER A 291 -43.53 -0.96 11.75
CA SER A 291 -43.58 -0.36 10.41
C SER A 291 -43.56 1.17 10.44
N GLU A 292 -44.11 1.79 11.50
CA GLU A 292 -44.13 3.26 11.68
C GLU A 292 -42.72 3.89 11.79
N LYS A 293 -41.69 3.07 12.08
CA LYS A 293 -40.30 3.55 12.16
C LYS A 293 -39.74 4.02 10.82
N LEU A 294 -40.39 3.68 9.70
CA LEU A 294 -40.03 4.17 8.36
C LEU A 294 -40.85 5.38 7.92
N ASP A 295 -41.93 5.75 8.61
CA ASP A 295 -42.85 6.82 8.16
C ASP A 295 -42.13 8.16 7.96
N ASN A 296 -41.16 8.45 8.83
CA ASN A 296 -40.36 9.67 8.77
C ASN A 296 -39.10 9.55 7.89
N ILE A 297 -38.91 8.41 7.21
CA ILE A 297 -37.74 8.13 6.38
C ILE A 297 -38.18 7.91 4.93
N GLY A 298 -38.46 8.99 4.21
CA GLY A 298 -38.80 8.88 2.79
C GLY A 298 -37.64 8.33 1.96
N HIS A 299 -37.81 7.16 1.33
CA HIS A 299 -36.78 6.51 0.50
C HIS A 299 -36.16 7.45 -0.55
N GLN A 300 -37.00 8.22 -1.27
CA GLN A 300 -36.52 9.15 -2.28
C GLN A 300 -35.66 10.26 -1.67
N LEU A 301 -36.04 10.79 -0.50
CA LEU A 301 -35.33 11.87 0.17
C LEU A 301 -33.96 11.40 0.68
N VAL A 302 -33.89 10.24 1.34
CA VAL A 302 -32.60 9.70 1.83
C VAL A 302 -31.66 9.36 0.68
N THR A 303 -32.19 8.84 -0.43
CA THR A 303 -31.39 8.53 -1.63
C THR A 303 -30.86 9.80 -2.29
N GLN A 304 -31.70 10.81 -2.53
CA GLN A 304 -31.24 12.09 -3.10
C GLN A 304 -30.25 12.81 -2.18
N LEU A 305 -30.42 12.72 -0.86
CA LEU A 305 -29.50 13.28 0.11
C LEU A 305 -28.11 12.61 0.02
N CYS A 306 -28.07 11.28 -0.10
CA CYS A 306 -26.82 10.54 -0.34
C CYS A 306 -26.18 10.96 -1.67
N ASP A 307 -26.95 11.12 -2.75
CA ASP A 307 -26.42 11.56 -4.04
C ASP A 307 -25.79 12.96 -3.97
N VAL A 308 -26.41 13.89 -3.24
CA VAL A 308 -25.87 15.24 -3.05
C VAL A 308 -24.60 15.23 -2.23
N LEU A 309 -24.52 14.42 -1.18
CA LEU A 309 -23.39 14.36 -0.26
C LEU A 309 -22.22 13.51 -0.75
N LEU A 310 -22.44 12.57 -1.67
CA LEU A 310 -21.40 11.66 -2.16
C LEU A 310 -20.14 12.38 -2.69
N PRO A 311 -20.24 13.43 -3.52
CA PRO A 311 -19.05 14.18 -3.95
C PRO A 311 -18.25 14.81 -2.80
N PHE A 312 -18.92 15.27 -1.74
CA PHE A 312 -18.25 15.82 -0.56
C PHE A 312 -17.47 14.74 0.18
N LYS A 313 -18.01 13.51 0.23
CA LYS A 313 -17.38 12.38 0.92
C LYS A 313 -16.12 11.97 0.17
N LEU A 314 -16.26 11.75 -1.14
CA LEU A 314 -15.15 11.40 -2.02
C LEU A 314 -14.05 12.46 -1.99
N GLY A 315 -14.42 13.76 -2.03
CA GLY A 315 -13.46 14.85 -1.90
C GLY A 315 -12.73 14.83 -0.56
N SER A 316 -13.47 14.67 0.54
CA SER A 316 -12.92 14.60 1.89
C SER A 316 -11.94 13.43 2.05
N GLU A 317 -12.27 12.24 1.54
CA GLU A 317 -11.38 11.07 1.55
C GLU A 317 -10.09 11.32 0.76
N ARG A 318 -10.19 11.98 -0.39
CA ARG A 318 -9.03 12.34 -1.22
C ARG A 318 -8.10 13.33 -0.52
N PHE A 319 -8.64 14.34 0.16
CA PHE A 319 -7.83 15.29 0.92
C PHE A 319 -7.14 14.67 2.14
N GLN A 320 -7.65 13.55 2.64
CA GLN A 320 -7.08 12.80 3.76
C GLN A 320 -6.06 11.76 3.32
N ALA A 321 -5.68 11.67 2.04
CA ALA A 321 -4.59 10.82 1.61
C ALA A 321 -3.25 11.27 2.26
N ASP A 322 -2.39 10.31 2.62
CA ASP A 322 -1.12 10.56 3.31
C ASP A 322 0.14 10.04 2.59
N LEU A 323 -0.04 9.34 1.48
CA LEU A 323 1.05 8.83 0.64
C LEU A 323 1.10 9.50 -0.74
N GLU A 324 0.21 10.45 -1.00
CA GLU A 324 0.10 11.17 -2.26
C GLU A 324 -0.13 12.67 -1.99
N PRO A 325 0.36 13.57 -2.84
CA PRO A 325 0.11 15.00 -2.70
C PRO A 325 -1.39 15.32 -2.74
N THR A 326 -1.87 16.19 -1.86
CA THR A 326 -3.32 16.53 -1.79
C THR A 326 -3.63 18.00 -2.00
N LEU A 327 -2.65 18.91 -1.85
CA LEU A 327 -2.89 20.35 -1.95
C LEU A 327 -3.43 20.79 -3.33
N HIS A 328 -2.87 20.22 -4.40
CA HIS A 328 -3.28 20.52 -5.78
C HIS A 328 -4.72 20.10 -6.11
N LEU A 329 -5.30 19.19 -5.32
CA LEU A 329 -6.66 18.70 -5.50
C LEU A 329 -7.70 19.71 -5.00
N VAL A 330 -7.32 20.61 -4.08
CA VAL A 330 -8.27 21.47 -3.36
C VAL A 330 -9.07 22.34 -4.32
N LEU A 331 -8.42 23.14 -5.16
CA LEU A 331 -9.11 24.05 -6.07
C LEU A 331 -10.04 23.29 -7.05
N PRO A 332 -9.60 22.25 -7.79
CA PRO A 332 -10.48 21.49 -8.68
C PRO A 332 -11.70 20.89 -7.97
N TRP A 333 -11.52 20.36 -6.75
CA TRP A 333 -12.60 19.77 -5.99
C TRP A 333 -13.57 20.82 -5.45
N ILE A 334 -13.09 21.93 -4.88
CA ILE A 334 -13.97 23.00 -4.39
C ILE A 334 -14.81 23.56 -5.54
N THR A 335 -14.20 23.81 -6.70
CA THR A 335 -14.96 24.26 -7.89
C THR A 335 -15.98 23.21 -8.34
N LYS A 336 -15.60 21.92 -8.35
CA LYS A 336 -16.51 20.82 -8.67
C LYS A 336 -17.68 20.72 -7.70
N LEU A 337 -17.45 20.91 -6.41
CA LEU A 337 -18.49 20.90 -5.37
C LEU A 337 -19.44 22.09 -5.54
N LYS A 338 -18.93 23.28 -5.81
CA LYS A 338 -19.77 24.46 -6.12
C LYS A 338 -20.65 24.21 -7.34
N GLN A 339 -20.08 23.71 -8.44
CA GLN A 339 -20.83 23.36 -9.65
C GLN A 339 -21.86 22.26 -9.43
N HIS A 340 -21.60 21.32 -8.51
CA HIS A 340 -22.53 20.27 -8.14
C HIS A 340 -23.74 20.83 -7.37
N CYS A 341 -23.51 21.83 -6.51
CA CYS A 341 -24.56 22.51 -5.76
C CYS A 341 -25.42 23.47 -6.60
N THR A 342 -24.96 23.91 -7.77
CA THR A 342 -25.75 24.83 -8.63
C THR A 342 -26.63 24.12 -9.66
N LYS A 343 -26.49 22.80 -9.82
CA LYS A 343 -27.23 22.02 -10.82
C LYS A 343 -28.42 21.32 -10.17
N ASP A 344 -29.59 21.93 -10.28
CA ASP A 344 -30.85 21.30 -9.91
C ASP A 344 -31.22 20.27 -10.99
N LYS A 345 -31.65 19.07 -10.56
CA LYS A 345 -32.14 18.02 -11.45
C LYS A 345 -33.67 18.04 -11.45
N GLU A 346 -34.25 17.64 -12.57
CA GLU A 346 -35.68 17.39 -12.64
C GLU A 346 -36.05 16.27 -11.63
N GLY A 347 -37.03 16.54 -10.76
CA GLY A 347 -37.43 15.62 -9.69
C GLY A 347 -36.66 15.77 -8.37
N ASP A 348 -35.78 16.76 -8.22
CA ASP A 348 -35.20 17.11 -6.92
C ASP A 348 -36.31 17.59 -5.96
N LEU A 349 -36.32 17.04 -4.74
CA LEU A 349 -37.28 17.45 -3.70
C LEU A 349 -36.91 18.86 -3.18
N LEU A 350 -37.91 19.64 -2.73
CA LEU A 350 -37.67 21.00 -2.19
C LEU A 350 -36.58 21.05 -1.09
N PRO A 351 -36.53 20.12 -0.11
CA PRO A 351 -35.45 20.11 0.88
C PRO A 351 -34.05 19.92 0.25
N ILE A 352 -33.95 19.19 -0.86
CA ILE A 352 -32.69 18.95 -1.57
C ILE A 352 -32.23 20.21 -2.30
N ILE A 353 -33.15 20.93 -2.94
CA ILE A 353 -32.86 22.22 -3.59
C ILE A 353 -32.40 23.24 -2.53
N GLN A 354 -33.07 23.30 -1.38
CA GLN A 354 -32.66 24.17 -0.27
C GLN A 354 -31.29 23.80 0.28
N LEU A 355 -31.03 22.51 0.50
CA LEU A 355 -29.72 22.01 0.95
C LEU A 355 -28.61 22.38 -0.02
N LYS A 356 -28.81 22.20 -1.33
CA LYS A 356 -27.82 22.54 -2.36
C LYS A 356 -27.43 24.01 -2.30
N LYS A 357 -28.40 24.91 -2.15
CA LYS A 357 -28.16 26.37 -2.00
C LYS A 357 -27.35 26.66 -0.74
N GLU A 358 -27.72 26.06 0.39
CA GLU A 358 -27.02 26.24 1.66
C GLU A 358 -25.59 25.71 1.61
N LEU A 359 -25.37 24.52 1.02
CA LEU A 359 -24.04 23.94 0.79
C LEU A 359 -23.17 24.86 -0.06
N SER A 360 -23.73 25.44 -1.14
CA SER A 360 -23.01 26.38 -1.99
C SER A 360 -22.56 27.62 -1.23
N LEU A 361 -23.46 28.22 -0.45
CA LEU A 361 -23.18 29.40 0.36
C LEU A 361 -22.09 29.10 1.40
N LYS A 362 -22.21 27.99 2.12
CA LYS A 362 -21.24 27.62 3.16
C LYS A 362 -19.89 27.20 2.59
N LEU A 363 -19.82 26.65 1.38
CA LEU A 363 -18.54 26.38 0.71
C LEU A 363 -17.72 27.69 0.57
N ASP A 364 -18.35 28.78 0.17
CA ASP A 364 -17.67 30.09 0.06
C ASP A 364 -17.22 30.63 1.42
N GLU A 365 -18.04 30.46 2.46
CA GLU A 365 -17.73 30.95 3.81
C GLU A 365 -16.64 30.16 4.52
N LYS A 366 -16.53 28.85 4.26
CA LYS A 366 -15.74 27.92 5.11
C LYS A 366 -14.55 27.29 4.42
N THR A 367 -14.46 27.35 3.08
CA THR A 367 -13.31 26.83 2.34
C THR A 367 -12.45 27.99 1.82
N TYR A 368 -11.46 28.38 2.62
CA TYR A 368 -10.55 29.48 2.33
C TYR A 368 -9.43 29.02 1.40
N LEU A 369 -9.47 29.47 0.14
CA LEU A 369 -8.43 29.21 -0.83
C LEU A 369 -7.38 30.32 -0.79
N THR A 370 -6.16 29.96 -0.41
CA THR A 370 -4.96 30.79 -0.49
C THR A 370 -4.18 30.55 -1.78
N GLN A 371 -3.25 31.46 -2.11
CA GLN A 371 -2.40 31.41 -3.32
C GLN A 371 -1.67 30.06 -3.49
N ILE A 372 -1.22 29.42 -2.40
CA ILE A 372 -0.56 28.11 -2.46
C ILE A 372 -1.44 26.99 -3.04
N HIS A 373 -2.77 27.07 -2.89
CA HIS A 373 -3.67 26.10 -3.52
C HIS A 373 -3.69 26.28 -5.04
N TYR A 374 -3.71 27.54 -5.50
CA TYR A 374 -3.68 27.87 -6.91
C TYR A 374 -2.36 27.47 -7.56
N ILE A 375 -1.23 27.79 -6.91
CA ILE A 375 0.10 27.37 -7.36
C ILE A 375 0.20 25.84 -7.40
N ALA A 376 -0.25 25.13 -6.36
CA ALA A 376 -0.20 23.67 -6.34
C ALA A 376 -1.02 23.05 -7.49
N THR A 377 -2.21 23.58 -7.79
CA THR A 377 -3.02 23.13 -8.93
C THR A 377 -2.36 23.45 -10.27
N PHE A 378 -1.68 24.59 -10.38
CA PHE A 378 -0.91 24.96 -11.57
C PHE A 378 0.27 24.00 -11.81
N LEU A 379 0.99 23.61 -10.76
CA LEU A 379 2.12 22.67 -10.82
C LEU A 379 1.70 21.23 -11.15
N HIS A 380 0.40 20.94 -11.22
CA HIS A 380 -0.07 19.64 -11.67
C HIS A 380 -0.24 19.62 -13.20
N PRO A 381 0.46 18.74 -13.95
CA PRO A 381 0.51 18.80 -15.42
C PRO A 381 -0.85 18.76 -16.13
N ILE A 382 -1.83 18.04 -15.59
CA ILE A 382 -3.20 17.99 -16.14
C ILE A 382 -3.95 19.32 -15.91
N THR A 383 -3.73 19.99 -14.79
CA THR A 383 -4.54 21.15 -14.36
C THR A 383 -3.80 22.48 -14.49
N LYS A 384 -2.61 22.48 -15.09
CA LYS A 384 -1.77 23.68 -15.28
C LYS A 384 -2.43 24.85 -16.02
N ASN A 385 -3.44 24.57 -16.84
CA ASN A 385 -4.21 25.60 -17.55
C ASN A 385 -5.36 26.17 -16.70
N LEU A 386 -5.52 25.71 -15.46
CA LEU A 386 -6.52 26.16 -14.49
C LEU A 386 -7.94 26.23 -15.10
N SER A 387 -8.30 25.22 -15.89
CA SER A 387 -9.51 25.22 -16.72
C SER A 387 -10.82 25.32 -15.91
N GLN A 388 -10.75 25.13 -14.59
CA GLN A 388 -11.86 25.25 -13.68
C GLN A 388 -12.23 26.70 -13.36
N LEU A 389 -11.32 27.65 -13.56
CA LEU A 389 -11.52 29.08 -13.30
C LEU A 389 -12.05 29.82 -14.53
N SER A 390 -12.66 30.99 -14.34
CA SER A 390 -12.98 31.91 -15.45
C SER A 390 -11.71 32.50 -16.07
N SER A 391 -11.79 33.05 -17.29
CA SER A 391 -10.63 33.64 -17.98
C SER A 391 -9.96 34.75 -17.18
N THR A 392 -10.75 35.61 -16.55
CA THR A 392 -10.27 36.73 -15.72
C THR A 392 -9.61 36.26 -14.42
N GLU A 393 -10.15 35.22 -13.78
CA GLU A 393 -9.54 34.62 -12.60
C GLU A 393 -8.23 33.91 -12.93
N ARG A 394 -8.16 33.20 -14.07
CA ARG A 394 -6.92 32.55 -14.52
C ARG A 394 -5.82 33.57 -14.76
N GLU A 395 -6.13 34.67 -15.41
CA GLU A 395 -5.15 35.71 -15.72
C GLU A 395 -4.57 36.33 -14.44
N LYS A 396 -5.42 36.63 -13.45
CA LYS A 396 -4.98 37.09 -12.12
C LYS A 396 -4.07 36.06 -11.45
N VAL A 397 -4.50 34.80 -11.40
CA VAL A 397 -3.71 33.72 -10.81
C VAL A 397 -2.37 33.56 -11.52
N HIS A 398 -2.34 33.64 -12.85
CA HIS A 398 -1.08 33.59 -13.60
C HIS A 398 -0.17 34.77 -13.26
N VAL A 399 -0.68 35.99 -13.18
CA VAL A 399 0.09 37.17 -12.77
C VAL A 399 0.64 37.01 -11.35
N ASP A 400 -0.19 36.56 -10.40
CA ASP A 400 0.21 36.36 -9.01
C ASP A 400 1.27 35.26 -8.88
N ILE A 401 1.11 34.16 -9.63
CA ILE A 401 2.11 33.09 -9.72
C ILE A 401 3.43 33.65 -10.25
N MET A 402 3.40 34.38 -11.36
CA MET A 402 4.60 34.96 -11.98
C MET A 402 5.29 35.98 -11.07
N ALA A 403 4.51 36.77 -10.32
CA ALA A 403 5.03 37.73 -9.35
C ALA A 403 5.70 37.04 -8.15
N GLU A 404 5.11 35.95 -7.64
CA GLU A 404 5.71 35.14 -6.57
C GLU A 404 7.04 34.52 -7.02
N PHE A 405 7.05 33.93 -8.22
CA PHE A 405 8.28 33.39 -8.82
C PHE A 405 9.36 34.47 -9.01
N ALA A 406 8.98 35.68 -9.42
CA ALA A 406 9.94 36.77 -9.60
C ALA A 406 10.50 37.33 -8.27
N ASN A 407 9.72 37.28 -7.18
CA ASN A 407 10.13 37.79 -5.86
C ASN A 407 11.03 36.80 -5.10
N GLU A 408 10.82 35.48 -5.23
CA GLU A 408 11.66 34.46 -4.58
C GLU A 408 13.10 34.35 -5.15
N ASN A 409 13.37 35.01 -6.27
CA ASN A 409 14.62 34.92 -7.04
C ASN A 409 15.53 36.16 -6.94
N GLN A 410 15.31 37.07 -5.98
CA GLN A 410 16.20 38.24 -5.81
C GLN A 410 17.63 37.90 -5.34
N ASP A 411 17.88 36.68 -4.81
CA ASP A 411 19.18 36.26 -4.26
C ASP A 411 20.08 35.49 -5.25
N VAL A 412 19.64 35.21 -6.48
CA VAL A 412 20.48 34.61 -7.54
C VAL A 412 20.26 35.33 -8.86
N ARG A 413 20.73 36.59 -8.94
CA ARG A 413 20.76 37.32 -10.21
C ARG A 413 21.92 36.81 -11.06
N ASP A 414 21.63 35.89 -11.97
CA ASP A 414 22.24 35.81 -13.31
C ASP A 414 21.56 34.68 -14.13
N SER A 415 20.50 35.02 -14.88
CA SER A 415 20.22 34.54 -16.26
C SER A 415 18.81 34.94 -16.70
N ASP A 416 18.67 35.28 -17.98
CA ASP A 416 17.39 35.53 -18.68
C ASP A 416 16.49 34.27 -18.81
N ASP A 417 16.87 33.12 -18.20
CA ASP A 417 16.25 31.80 -18.37
C ASP A 417 14.99 31.57 -17.51
N GLU A 418 14.72 32.35 -16.46
CA GLU A 418 13.60 32.09 -15.53
C GLU A 418 12.21 32.36 -16.11
N LYS A 419 12.09 33.34 -17.02
CA LYS A 419 10.82 33.57 -17.75
C LYS A 419 10.51 32.44 -18.74
N ASP A 420 11.53 31.70 -19.18
CA ASP A 420 11.36 30.61 -20.13
C ASP A 420 10.76 29.36 -19.47
N GLU A 421 11.08 29.06 -18.20
CA GLU A 421 10.64 27.82 -17.54
C GLU A 421 9.10 27.71 -17.42
N ILE A 422 8.42 28.79 -17.01
CA ILE A 422 6.96 28.82 -16.85
C ILE A 422 6.26 28.77 -18.21
N GLU A 423 6.75 29.54 -19.19
CA GLU A 423 6.20 29.51 -20.54
C GLU A 423 6.41 28.14 -21.21
N GLN A 424 7.59 27.54 -21.05
CA GLN A 424 7.90 26.21 -21.54
C GLN A 424 7.02 25.14 -20.89
N TYR A 425 6.81 25.22 -19.57
CA TYR A 425 5.91 24.33 -18.85
C TYR A 425 4.45 24.46 -19.36
N LEU A 426 3.95 25.67 -19.59
CA LEU A 426 2.62 25.91 -20.15
C LEU A 426 2.49 25.35 -21.59
N LYS A 427 3.47 25.60 -22.45
CA LYS A 427 3.51 25.14 -23.86
C LYS A 427 3.71 23.63 -23.99
N THR A 428 4.17 22.95 -22.95
CA THR A 428 4.47 21.51 -22.98
C THR A 428 3.22 20.66 -23.24
N LYS A 429 3.25 19.87 -24.31
CA LYS A 429 2.17 18.92 -24.68
C LYS A 429 2.37 17.51 -24.11
N MET A 430 3.39 17.29 -23.28
CA MET A 430 3.71 15.97 -22.73
C MET A 430 2.52 15.41 -21.96
N LYS A 431 2.15 14.18 -22.29
CA LYS A 431 1.02 13.48 -21.66
C LYS A 431 1.44 13.04 -20.26
N PHE A 432 0.81 13.60 -19.24
CA PHE A 432 0.82 13.00 -17.91
C PHE A 432 -0.15 11.82 -17.93
N THR A 433 0.35 10.60 -17.70
CA THR A 433 -0.47 9.40 -17.57
C THR A 433 -0.74 9.11 -16.11
N ASN A 434 -1.83 8.41 -15.79
CA ASN A 434 -2.12 7.99 -14.40
C ASN A 434 -1.07 7.04 -13.81
N GLU A 435 -0.18 6.48 -14.66
CA GLU A 435 0.94 5.64 -14.23
C GLU A 435 2.12 6.47 -13.71
N ASP A 436 2.25 7.73 -14.15
CA ASP A 436 3.24 8.66 -13.62
C ASP A 436 2.73 9.24 -12.29
N LYS A 437 3.20 8.69 -11.16
CA LYS A 437 3.03 9.37 -9.87
C LYS A 437 3.52 10.82 -9.97
N LEU A 438 2.75 11.79 -9.49
CA LEU A 438 3.01 13.22 -9.64
C LEU A 438 4.44 13.64 -9.25
N LEU A 439 4.93 13.19 -8.09
CA LEU A 439 6.29 13.47 -7.63
C LEU A 439 7.36 12.80 -8.53
N GLY A 440 7.04 11.62 -9.09
CA GLY A 440 7.90 10.93 -10.05
C GLY A 440 8.03 11.70 -11.36
N TRP A 441 6.93 12.33 -11.82
CA TRP A 441 6.96 13.20 -13.00
C TRP A 441 7.88 14.40 -12.77
N TRP A 442 7.75 15.11 -11.66
CA TRP A 442 8.63 16.24 -11.33
C TRP A 442 10.09 15.85 -11.16
N LYS A 443 10.37 14.67 -10.59
CA LYS A 443 11.73 14.12 -10.51
C LYS A 443 12.34 13.92 -11.90
N LYS A 444 11.61 13.32 -12.84
CA LYS A 444 12.05 13.09 -14.22
C LYS A 444 12.35 14.38 -14.98
N HIS A 445 11.59 15.44 -14.72
CA HIS A 445 11.70 16.72 -15.43
C HIS A 445 12.48 17.78 -14.66
N SER A 446 13.12 17.43 -13.55
CA SER A 446 13.88 18.38 -12.72
C SER A 446 15.05 19.07 -13.43
N LEU A 447 15.61 18.44 -14.48
CA LEU A 447 16.65 19.07 -15.31
C LEU A 447 16.09 20.07 -16.33
N ILE A 448 14.82 19.90 -16.73
CA ILE A 448 14.14 20.79 -17.68
C ILE A 448 13.50 21.94 -16.91
N TYR A 449 12.98 21.64 -15.72
CA TYR A 449 12.27 22.56 -14.86
C TYR A 449 12.94 22.63 -13.47
N PRO A 450 14.14 23.20 -13.36
CA PRO A 450 14.89 23.21 -12.11
C PRO A 450 14.15 23.93 -10.98
N GLN A 451 13.57 25.11 -11.23
CA GLN A 451 12.92 25.89 -10.17
C GLN A 451 11.51 25.38 -9.87
N LEU A 452 10.72 25.09 -10.90
CA LEU A 452 9.37 24.55 -10.73
C LEU A 452 9.40 23.18 -10.06
N SER A 453 10.43 22.36 -10.30
CA SER A 453 10.55 21.05 -9.64
C SER A 453 10.85 21.16 -8.15
N ILE A 454 11.65 22.16 -7.72
CA ILE A 454 11.90 22.44 -6.31
C ILE A 454 10.61 22.93 -5.64
N LEU A 455 9.89 23.85 -6.29
CA LEU A 455 8.63 24.36 -5.76
C LEU A 455 7.56 23.26 -5.69
N ALA A 456 7.44 22.43 -6.73
CA ALA A 456 6.51 21.31 -6.75
C ALA A 456 6.80 20.31 -5.62
N GLN A 457 8.07 19.96 -5.39
CA GLN A 457 8.45 19.10 -4.26
C GLN A 457 8.05 19.72 -2.91
N THR A 458 8.25 21.03 -2.78
CA THR A 458 7.93 21.80 -1.58
C THR A 458 6.42 21.82 -1.30
N LEU A 459 5.62 22.27 -2.27
CA LEU A 459 4.17 22.42 -2.10
C LEU A 459 3.42 21.09 -2.07
N PHE A 460 3.89 20.08 -2.80
CA PHE A 460 3.27 18.74 -2.76
C PHE A 460 3.59 17.96 -1.49
N GLY A 461 4.59 18.39 -0.72
CA GLY A 461 4.82 17.91 0.64
C GLY A 461 3.84 18.48 1.68
N VAL A 462 3.10 19.54 1.34
CA VAL A 462 2.10 20.14 2.24
C VAL A 462 0.76 19.41 2.06
N PRO A 463 0.22 18.75 3.10
CA PRO A 463 -1.10 18.13 3.02
C PRO A 463 -2.21 19.19 3.15
N SER A 464 -3.33 18.98 2.47
CA SER A 464 -4.52 19.84 2.57
C SER A 464 -5.40 19.58 3.82
N SER A 465 -5.02 18.58 4.63
CA SER A 465 -5.79 18.12 5.78
C SER A 465 -4.92 17.81 6.99
N SER A 466 -5.42 18.14 8.18
CA SER A 466 -4.84 17.77 9.47
C SER A 466 -5.07 16.30 9.83
N ALA A 467 -5.77 15.52 9.00
CA ALA A 467 -6.07 14.11 9.26
C ALA A 467 -4.82 13.24 9.48
N THR A 468 -3.65 13.64 8.95
CA THR A 468 -2.39 12.96 9.23
C THR A 468 -1.99 13.08 10.69
N ALA A 469 -2.15 14.26 11.31
CA ALA A 469 -1.96 14.45 12.74
C ALA A 469 -2.99 13.62 13.55
N GLU A 470 -4.27 13.67 13.17
CA GLU A 470 -5.32 12.89 13.83
C GLU A 470 -5.07 11.37 13.77
N ARG A 471 -4.51 10.85 12.66
CA ARG A 471 -4.11 9.43 12.53
C ARG A 471 -2.96 9.08 13.48
N VAL A 472 -2.02 9.99 13.70
CA VAL A 472 -0.94 9.84 14.68
C VAL A 472 -1.51 9.87 16.11
N PHE A 473 -2.45 10.77 16.42
CA PHE A 473 -3.11 10.83 17.72
C PHE A 473 -4.05 9.65 18.00
N SER A 474 -4.77 9.15 17.00
CA SER A 474 -5.56 7.93 17.13
C SER A 474 -4.66 6.73 17.44
N SER A 475 -3.48 6.70 16.82
CA SER A 475 -2.45 5.71 17.09
C SER A 475 -1.86 5.84 18.50
N SER A 476 -1.64 7.06 18.99
CA SER A 476 -1.18 7.30 20.36
C SER A 476 -2.25 6.92 21.39
N GLY A 477 -3.53 7.12 21.10
CA GLY A 477 -4.63 6.66 21.94
C GLY A 477 -4.65 5.13 22.15
N ARG A 478 -4.21 4.35 21.14
CA ARG A 478 -4.02 2.89 21.28
C ARG A 478 -2.79 2.53 22.10
N ILE A 479 -1.72 3.35 22.03
CA ILE A 479 -0.50 3.16 22.83
C ILE A 479 -0.79 3.49 24.31
N LEU A 480 -1.60 4.52 24.55
CA LEU A 480 -1.92 5.07 25.87
C LEU A 480 -3.19 4.46 26.51
N GLU A 481 -3.63 3.29 26.04
CA GLU A 481 -4.94 2.71 26.40
C GLU A 481 -5.19 2.72 27.93
N LYS A 482 -6.43 3.08 28.32
CA LYS A 482 -6.82 3.52 29.68
C LYS A 482 -6.54 2.54 30.84
N ARG A 483 -6.14 1.30 30.57
CA ARG A 483 -5.74 0.32 31.59
C ARG A 483 -4.22 0.11 31.57
N ARG A 484 -3.54 0.89 32.43
CA ARG A 484 -2.22 0.57 33.04
C ARG A 484 -0.94 0.78 32.21
N GLN A 485 -0.82 1.84 31.42
CA GLN A 485 0.51 2.30 30.96
C GLN A 485 0.63 3.82 31.05
N SER A 486 1.12 4.32 32.19
CA SER A 486 1.65 5.69 32.26
C SER A 486 3.03 5.66 31.62
N LEU A 487 3.08 5.87 30.31
CA LEU A 487 4.32 6.15 29.60
C LEU A 487 4.63 7.65 29.75
N SER A 488 5.91 8.01 29.82
CA SER A 488 6.31 9.42 29.70
C SER A 488 6.00 9.94 28.30
N GLY A 489 5.78 11.25 28.16
CA GLY A 489 5.60 11.91 26.86
C GLY A 489 6.72 11.52 25.87
N ASP A 490 7.97 11.59 26.32
CA ASP A 490 9.14 11.19 25.52
C ASP A 490 9.05 9.75 24.98
N THR A 491 8.56 8.80 25.79
CA THR A 491 8.45 7.39 25.35
C THR A 491 7.35 7.24 24.30
N VAL A 492 6.26 8.00 24.43
CA VAL A 492 5.19 8.03 23.42
C VAL A 492 5.72 8.60 22.11
N ASP A 493 6.48 9.69 22.17
CA ASP A 493 7.07 10.33 20.98
C ASP A 493 8.05 9.39 20.26
N ASP A 494 8.91 8.69 21.01
CA ASP A 494 9.83 7.69 20.46
C ASP A 494 9.08 6.53 19.77
N LEU A 495 8.02 6.01 20.39
CA LEU A 495 7.19 4.94 19.82
C LEU A 495 6.46 5.39 18.56
N LEU A 496 5.89 6.60 18.57
CA LEU A 496 5.22 7.19 17.41
C LEU A 496 6.20 7.45 16.27
N PHE A 497 7.39 7.96 16.58
CA PHE A 497 8.46 8.16 15.60
C PHE A 497 8.84 6.83 14.94
N LEU A 498 9.18 5.80 15.72
CA LEU A 498 9.56 4.48 15.19
C LEU A 498 8.46 3.84 14.33
N ARG A 499 7.21 3.95 14.79
CA ARG A 499 6.05 3.45 14.06
C ARG A 499 5.89 4.12 12.70
N ASN A 500 6.06 5.45 12.63
CA ASN A 500 5.93 6.19 11.38
C ASN A 500 7.16 6.03 10.49
N PHE A 501 8.36 5.94 11.07
CA PHE A 501 9.59 5.67 10.32
C PHE A 501 9.50 4.34 9.58
N ARG A 502 8.86 3.32 10.15
CA ARG A 502 8.61 2.03 9.47
C ARG A 502 7.82 2.15 8.14
N LYS A 503 7.04 3.22 7.96
CA LYS A 503 6.27 3.46 6.72
C LYS A 503 7.12 4.10 5.62
N ILE A 504 8.26 4.70 5.99
CA ILE A 504 9.26 5.30 5.09
C ILE A 504 10.19 4.18 4.64
#